data_AF-A0A7T8KB92-F1
#
_entry.id   AF-A0A7T8KB92-F1
#
_cell.length_a   1.000
_cell.length_b   1.000
_cell.length_c   1.000
_cell.angle_alpha   90.00
_cell.angle_beta   90.00
_cell.angle_gamma   90.00
#
_symmetry.space_group_name_H-M   'P 1'
#
loop_
_entity.id
_entity.type
_entity.pdbx_description
1 polymer ?
#
loop_
_entity_poly.entity_id
_entity_poly.type
_entity_poly.pdbx_seq_one_letter_code
_entity_poly.pdbx_strand_id
1 'polypeptide(L)'
;MIGKISYAAAAVAINDAARSIVGCKRRDHIHIGDLLERAGLPFLNEVAAKVVAIQTWKCFYSNDRGCSARNPVGDFVFHIPRRPKRSTTPVAYPLGRETATFACHAI
;
A
#
# COMPACT_ATOMS: atom_id res chain seq x y z
N MET A 1 2.81 28.37 -4.89
CA MET A 1 2.92 28.12 -3.43
C MET A 1 1.88 27.10 -3.04
N ILE A 2 2.28 25.85 -2.76
CA ILE A 2 1.33 24.84 -2.25
C ILE A 2 1.02 25.23 -0.80
N GLY A 3 -0.15 25.80 -0.56
CA GLY A 3 -0.60 26.18 0.77
C GLY A 3 -0.64 24.94 1.66
N LYS A 4 0.07 24.96 2.79
CA LYS A 4 0.02 23.89 3.77
C LYS A 4 -1.37 23.89 4.41
N ILE A 5 -2.22 22.93 4.04
CA ILE A 5 -3.49 22.70 4.72
C ILE A 5 -3.18 21.99 6.04
N SER A 6 -3.59 22.58 7.15
CA SER A 6 -3.43 21.94 8.46
C SER A 6 -4.38 20.75 8.58
N TYR A 7 -3.96 19.71 9.30
CA TYR A 7 -4.79 18.52 9.53
C TYR A 7 -6.17 18.89 10.11
N ALA A 8 -6.20 19.84 11.06
CA ALA A 8 -7.43 20.35 11.65
C ALA A 8 -8.35 21.01 10.61
N ALA A 9 -7.80 21.82 9.69
CA ALA A 9 -8.57 22.45 8.64
C ALA A 9 -9.18 21.42 7.67
N ALA A 10 -8.43 20.37 7.32
CA ALA A 10 -8.93 19.28 6.49
C ALA A 10 -10.07 18.52 7.18
N ALA A 11 -9.95 18.23 8.48
CA ALA A 11 -11.00 17.57 9.25
C ALA A 11 -12.29 18.40 9.32
N VAL A 12 -12.19 19.72 9.52
CA VAL A 12 -13.35 20.62 9.51
C VAL A 12 -14.02 20.64 8.15
N ALA A 13 -13.24 20.73 7.06
CA ALA A 13 -13.78 20.75 5.70
C ALA A 13 -14.56 19.46 5.36
N ILE A 14 -14.04 18.29 5.76
CA ILE A 14 -14.72 17.00 5.56
C ILE A 14 -16.03 16.95 6.36
N ASN A 15 -16.01 17.42 7.61
CA ASN A 15 -17.20 17.43 8.45
C ASN A 15 -18.28 18.40 7.92
N ASP A 16 -17.88 19.55 7.39
CA ASP A 16 -18.83 20.49 6.78
C ASP A 16 -19.40 19.95 5.46
N ALA A 17 -18.59 19.23 4.67
CA ALA A 17 -19.08 18.51 3.50
C ALA A 17 -20.08 17.40 3.89
N ALA A 18 -19.78 16.62 4.93
CA ALA A 18 -20.69 15.59 5.45
C ALA A 18 -22.02 16.19 5.92
N ARG A 19 -21.98 17.34 6.61
CA ARG A 19 -23.18 18.08 7.00
C ARG A 19 -24.01 18.55 5.81
N SER A 20 -23.35 19.01 4.75
CA SER A 20 -24.02 19.40 3.51
C SER A 20 -24.69 18.23 2.81
N ILE A 21 -24.11 17.04 2.83
CA ILE A 21 -24.65 15.83 2.20
C ILE A 21 -25.87 15.32 2.99
N VAL A 22 -25.76 15.25 4.31
CA VAL A 22 -26.81 14.72 5.19
C VAL A 22 -27.92 15.76 5.47
N GLY A 23 -27.65 17.05 5.20
CA GLY A 23 -28.60 18.14 5.42
C GLY A 23 -28.75 18.57 6.88
N CYS A 24 -27.73 18.38 7.71
CA CYS A 24 -27.74 18.70 9.14
C CYS A 24 -26.96 19.97 9.47
N LYS A 25 -27.35 20.65 10.55
CA LYS A 25 -26.75 21.91 11.00
C LYS A 25 -25.83 21.66 12.21
N ARG A 26 -24.89 22.58 12.47
CA ARG A 26 -23.99 22.49 13.63
C ARG A 26 -24.73 22.45 14.99
N ARG A 27 -25.91 23.07 15.04
CA ARG A 27 -26.79 23.11 16.23
C ARG A 27 -27.45 21.78 16.56
N ASP A 28 -27.41 20.80 15.64
CA ASP A 28 -28.07 19.51 15.86
C ASP A 28 -27.20 18.58 16.74
N HIS A 29 -25.99 19.04 17.11
CA HIS A 29 -25.07 18.37 18.04
C HIS A 29 -24.85 16.87 17.77
N ILE A 30 -24.86 16.49 16.48
CA ILE A 30 -24.66 15.12 16.04
C ILE A 30 -23.20 14.70 16.26
N HIS A 31 -23.00 13.49 16.76
CA HIS A 31 -21.68 12.89 16.89
C HIS A 31 -21.03 12.72 15.50
N ILE A 32 -19.72 13.02 15.40
CA ILE A 32 -19.01 13.03 14.11
C ILE A 32 -19.01 11.65 13.45
N GLY A 33 -18.95 10.58 14.25
CA GLY A 33 -19.00 9.22 13.71
C GLY A 33 -20.29 8.93 12.97
N ASP A 34 -21.42 9.17 13.62
CA ASP A 34 -22.75 8.95 13.04
C ASP A 34 -23.00 9.87 11.84
N LEU A 35 -22.46 11.10 11.87
CA LEU A 35 -22.52 12.04 10.75
C LEU A 35 -21.81 11.49 9.51
N LEU A 36 -20.59 11.00 9.69
CA LEU A 36 -19.77 10.48 8.59
C LEU A 36 -20.32 9.16 8.06
N GLU A 37 -20.80 8.28 8.95
CA GLU A 37 -21.46 7.03 8.59
C GLU A 37 -22.73 7.29 7.75
N ARG A 38 -23.58 8.23 8.19
CA ARG A 38 -24.77 8.65 7.43
C ARG A 38 -24.44 9.31 6.09
N ALA A 39 -23.32 10.01 6.00
CA ALA A 39 -22.84 10.61 4.76
C ALA A 39 -22.15 9.59 3.83
N GLY A 40 -21.87 8.36 4.30
CA GLY A 40 -21.06 7.37 3.59
C GLY A 40 -19.60 7.79 3.42
N LEU A 41 -19.09 8.67 4.29
CA LEU A 41 -17.74 9.20 4.21
C LEU A 41 -16.82 8.51 5.24
N PRO A 42 -15.59 8.13 4.85
CA PRO A 42 -14.62 7.59 5.80
C PRO A 42 -14.05 8.67 6.71
N PHE A 43 -13.54 8.27 7.87
CA PHE A 43 -12.81 9.18 8.74
C PHE A 43 -11.48 9.61 8.10
N LEU A 44 -11.07 10.85 8.32
CA LEU A 44 -9.78 11.34 7.82
C LEU A 44 -8.59 10.48 8.31
N ASN A 45 -8.64 10.01 9.55
CA ASN A 45 -7.65 9.08 10.11
C ASN A 45 -7.62 7.74 9.38
N GLU A 46 -8.79 7.23 9.01
CA GLU A 46 -8.91 5.97 8.28
C GLU A 46 -8.31 6.11 6.88
N VAL A 47 -8.60 7.23 6.19
CA VAL A 47 -8.00 7.55 4.89
C VAL A 47 -6.49 7.69 5.02
N ALA A 48 -6.01 8.42 6.03
CA ALA A 48 -4.57 8.61 6.26
C ALA A 48 -3.87 7.25 6.48
N ALA A 49 -4.43 6.38 7.31
CA ALA A 49 -3.90 5.04 7.54
C ALA A 49 -3.88 4.19 6.27
N LYS A 50 -4.97 4.18 5.48
CA LYS A 50 -5.03 3.46 4.20
C LYS A 50 -3.99 3.97 3.21
N VAL A 51 -3.85 5.30 3.07
CA VAL A 51 -2.86 5.92 2.18
C VAL A 51 -1.45 5.55 2.62
N VAL A 52 -1.15 5.67 3.91
CA VAL A 52 0.16 5.29 4.45
C VAL A 52 0.43 3.81 4.15
N ALA A 53 -0.50 2.91 4.43
CA ALA A 53 -0.34 1.49 4.14
C ALA A 53 -0.11 1.19 2.65
N ILE A 54 -0.88 1.83 1.76
CA ILE A 54 -0.72 1.67 0.30
C ILE A 54 0.63 2.20 -0.17
N GLN A 55 1.04 3.38 0.28
CA GLN A 55 2.34 3.97 -0.08
C GLN A 55 3.50 3.14 0.45
N THR A 56 3.36 2.62 1.66
CA THR A 56 4.29 1.72 2.34
C THR A 56 4.43 0.41 1.53
N TRP A 57 3.32 -0.20 1.12
CA TRP A 57 3.32 -1.38 0.25
C TRP A 57 3.94 -1.10 -1.12
N LYS A 58 3.58 0.02 -1.77
CA LYS A 58 4.16 0.47 -3.03
C LYS A 58 5.66 0.66 -2.91
N CYS A 59 6.12 1.29 -1.82
CA CYS A 59 7.53 1.48 -1.53
C CYS A 59 8.27 0.13 -1.45
N PHE A 60 7.70 -0.85 -0.76
CA PHE A 60 8.29 -2.18 -0.64
C PHE A 60 8.39 -2.94 -1.98
N TYR A 61 7.42 -2.76 -2.88
CA TYR A 61 7.35 -3.47 -4.17
C TYR A 61 7.80 -2.66 -5.40
N SER A 62 8.16 -1.38 -5.25
CA SER A 62 8.61 -0.56 -6.38
C SER A 62 9.92 -1.13 -6.92
N ASN A 63 9.81 -1.83 -8.05
CA ASN A 63 10.92 -2.23 -8.91
C ASN A 63 11.07 -1.13 -9.96
N ASP A 64 11.79 -0.08 -9.59
CA ASP A 64 12.19 0.95 -10.54
C ASP A 64 13.08 0.23 -11.58
N ARG A 65 12.67 0.27 -12.86
CA ARG A 65 13.08 -0.64 -13.95
C ARG A 65 14.55 -0.50 -14.39
N GLY A 66 15.50 -0.68 -13.49
CA GLY A 66 16.93 -0.71 -13.75
C GLY A 66 17.62 -1.69 -12.80
N CYS A 67 17.89 -2.91 -13.28
CA CYS A 67 18.72 -3.92 -12.61
C CYS A 67 18.39 -4.22 -11.13
N SER A 68 17.22 -4.83 -10.87
CA SER A 68 16.95 -5.66 -9.67
C SER A 68 17.22 -5.06 -8.28
N ALA A 69 17.49 -3.77 -8.15
CA ALA A 69 17.59 -3.10 -6.87
C ALA A 69 16.17 -2.75 -6.42
N ARG A 70 15.68 -3.44 -5.37
CA ARG A 70 14.51 -2.97 -4.64
C ARG A 70 14.75 -1.50 -4.26
N ASN A 71 13.69 -0.69 -4.35
CA ASN A 71 13.65 0.67 -3.87
C ASN A 71 14.43 0.82 -2.52
N PRO A 72 15.43 1.72 -2.43
CA PRO A 72 16.27 1.91 -1.24
C PRO A 72 15.51 2.51 -0.04
N VAL A 73 14.44 3.26 -0.29
CA VAL A 73 13.48 3.72 0.75
C VAL A 73 12.76 2.51 1.35
N GLY A 74 12.44 1.49 0.55
CA GLY A 74 11.89 0.23 1.04
C GLY A 74 12.87 -0.51 1.95
N ASP A 75 14.14 -0.62 1.57
CA ASP A 75 15.18 -1.28 2.40
C ASP A 75 15.41 -0.52 3.73
N PHE A 76 15.40 0.82 3.69
CA PHE A 76 15.54 1.66 4.88
C PHE A 76 14.31 1.61 5.80
N VAL A 77 13.10 1.71 5.25
CA VAL A 77 11.85 1.73 6.04
C VAL A 77 11.54 0.35 6.60
N PHE A 78 11.74 -0.70 5.81
CA PHE A 78 11.55 -2.08 6.23
C PHE A 78 12.91 -2.74 6.34
N HIS A 79 13.57 -2.59 7.50
CA HIS A 79 14.78 -3.34 7.87
C HIS A 79 14.49 -4.84 7.94
N ILE A 80 14.17 -5.45 6.80
CA ILE A 80 13.88 -6.87 6.69
C ILE A 80 15.22 -7.54 6.50
N PRO A 81 15.67 -8.41 7.43
CA PRO A 81 16.91 -9.14 7.26
C PRO A 81 16.82 -9.89 5.93
N ARG A 82 17.80 -9.63 5.06
CA ARG A 82 17.86 -10.21 3.73
C ARG A 82 17.74 -11.72 3.88
N ARG A 83 16.65 -12.33 3.37
CA ARG A 83 16.66 -13.78 3.18
C ARG A 83 17.85 -14.07 2.25
N PRO A 84 18.77 -14.97 2.62
CA PRO A 84 19.86 -15.32 1.74
C PRO A 84 19.25 -15.77 0.41
N LYS A 85 19.75 -15.24 -0.71
CA LYS A 85 19.35 -15.71 -2.04
C LYS A 85 19.51 -17.23 -2.02
N ARG A 86 18.41 -17.96 -2.20
CA ARG A 86 18.44 -19.41 -2.33
C ARG A 86 19.39 -19.69 -3.49
N SER A 87 20.58 -20.21 -3.20
CA SER A 87 21.50 -20.65 -4.23
C SER A 87 20.77 -21.72 -5.01
N THR A 88 20.48 -21.44 -6.28
CA THR A 88 20.06 -22.48 -7.23
C THR A 88 21.30 -23.34 -7.50
N THR A 89 21.70 -24.13 -6.52
CA THR A 89 22.36 -25.39 -6.82
C THR A 89 21.23 -26.32 -7.27
N PRO A 90 21.18 -26.79 -8.52
CA PRO A 90 20.24 -27.82 -8.89
C PRO A 90 20.54 -29.02 -7.98
N VAL A 91 19.57 -29.36 -7.14
CA VAL A 91 19.66 -30.57 -6.33
C VAL A 91 19.57 -31.72 -7.33
N ALA A 92 20.70 -32.33 -7.64
CA ALA A 92 20.75 -33.54 -8.45
C ALA A 92 20.12 -34.66 -7.61
N TYR A 93 18.84 -34.93 -7.82
CA TYR A 93 18.24 -36.17 -7.37
C TYR A 93 18.75 -37.29 -8.28
N PRO A 94 19.20 -38.43 -7.74
CA PRO A 94 19.49 -39.60 -8.56
C PRO A 94 18.15 -40.21 -8.99
N LEU A 95 17.58 -39.71 -10.09
CA LEU A 95 16.48 -40.39 -10.75
C LEU A 95 17.06 -41.58 -11.52
N GLY A 96 16.91 -42.76 -10.92
CA GLY A 96 17.04 -44.02 -11.62
C GLY A 96 16.09 -44.04 -12.81
N ARG A 97 16.66 -44.49 -13.95
CA ARG A 97 16.04 -45.07 -15.14
C ARG A 97 14.73 -44.45 -15.67
N GLU A 98 14.84 -44.09 -16.94
CA GLU A 98 13.82 -44.07 -18.00
C GLU A 98 13.28 -42.69 -18.44
N THR A 99 13.70 -42.35 -19.67
CA THR A 99 12.95 -41.70 -20.76
C THR A 99 12.36 -40.31 -20.52
N ALA A 100 12.95 -39.31 -21.19
CA ALA A 100 12.37 -38.73 -22.42
C ALA A 100 13.07 -37.41 -22.76
N THR A 101 13.82 -37.48 -23.85
CA THR A 101 14.14 -36.43 -24.83
C THR A 101 13.17 -35.24 -24.82
N PHE A 102 13.68 -34.01 -24.76
CA PHE A 102 13.54 -33.03 -25.85
C PHE A 102 14.54 -31.89 -25.65
N ALA A 103 15.55 -31.90 -26.50
CA ALA A 103 16.46 -30.79 -26.73
C ALA A 103 15.71 -29.69 -27.49
N CYS A 104 15.75 -28.45 -26.97
CA CYS A 104 15.59 -27.26 -27.80
C CYS A 104 16.98 -26.68 -28.04
N HIS A 105 17.50 -26.93 -29.23
CA HIS A 105 18.63 -26.21 -29.82
C HIS A 105 18.30 -24.71 -29.86
N ALA A 106 19.23 -23.89 -29.37
CA ALA A 106 19.35 -22.50 -29.77
C ALA A 106 20.51 -22.40 -30.77
N ILE A 107 20.17 -22.20 -32.04
CA ILE A 107 20.93 -21.38 -32.99
C ILE A 107 19.97 -20.29 -33.42
#